data_AF-A0A5N5T6M6-F1
#
_entry.id   AF-A0A5N5T6M6-F1
#
_cell.length_a   1.000
_cell.length_b   1.000
_cell.length_c   1.000
_cell.angle_alpha   90.00
_cell.angle_beta   90.00
_cell.angle_gamma   90.00
#
_symmetry.space_group_name_H-M   'P 1'
#
loop_
_entity.id
_entity.type
_entity.pdbx_description
1 polymer ?
#
loop_
_entity_poly.entity_id
_entity_poly.type
_entity_poly.pdbx_seq_one_letter_code
_entity_poly.pdbx_strand_id
1 'polypeptide(L)'
;MISYIIFIILIRMEEIVLCNICAHQFDSLHFIPKMLECGHTFCSPCMTKLFQKNHTCPNCRAEINGIEGSLPINYNTLKAVDIYKSKSWLESEMVTSIEDMKKKCVKRKEILSKSKSSITSSLEVLDKCLEKLEELTVSERRVDAVNVKKILHEVEEDFRKTMVDMFYDDIKSTVSILLSDFKDSKGYLEEENFDSTSSIYTLIY
;
A
#
# COMPACT_ATOMS: atom_id res chain seq x y z
N MET A 1 -4.85 7.42 22.27
CA MET A 1 -4.60 6.42 23.34
C MET A 1 -4.19 5.07 22.77
N ILE A 2 -4.96 4.47 21.86
CA ILE A 2 -4.63 3.18 21.21
C ILE A 2 -3.31 3.22 20.44
N SER A 3 -3.06 4.23 19.60
CA SER A 3 -1.79 4.36 18.86
C SER A 3 -0.56 4.51 19.76
N TYR A 4 -0.71 5.16 20.92
CA TYR A 4 0.36 5.32 21.91
C TYR A 4 0.64 4.00 22.64
N ILE A 5 -0.39 3.22 22.95
CA ILE A 5 -0.26 1.89 23.55
C ILE A 5 0.44 0.93 22.58
N ILE A 6 0.06 0.94 21.30
CA ILE A 6 0.73 0.14 20.25
C ILE A 6 2.20 0.54 20.11
N PHE A 7 2.48 1.85 20.05
CA PHE A 7 3.84 2.38 19.97
C PHE A 7 4.71 1.96 21.18
N ILE A 8 4.16 2.02 22.41
CA ILE A 8 4.85 1.53 23.60
C ILE A 8 5.10 0.02 23.52
N ILE A 9 4.13 -0.78 23.08
CA ILE A 9 4.30 -2.23 22.96
C ILE A 9 5.41 -2.58 21.98
N LEU A 10 5.50 -1.86 20.84
CA LEU A 10 6.55 -2.07 19.84
C LEU A 10 7.94 -1.70 20.39
N ILE A 11 8.10 -0.54 21.04
CA ILE A 11 9.35 -0.14 21.69
C ILE A 11 9.79 -1.17 22.74
N ARG A 12 8.85 -1.70 23.53
CA ARG A 12 9.15 -2.69 24.56
C ARG A 12 9.52 -4.06 24.01
N MET A 13 9.15 -4.37 22.76
CA MET A 13 9.57 -5.62 22.14
C MET A 13 11.02 -5.58 21.68
N GLU A 14 11.52 -4.43 21.24
CA GLU A 14 12.93 -4.24 20.86
C GLU A 14 13.88 -4.54 22.03
N GLU A 15 13.50 -4.19 23.26
CA GLU A 15 14.26 -4.49 24.48
C GLU A 15 14.47 -6.00 24.72
N ILE A 16 13.58 -6.84 24.18
CA ILE A 16 13.61 -8.29 24.37
C ILE A 16 14.39 -8.99 23.25
N VAL A 17 14.37 -8.43 22.03
CA VAL A 17 14.95 -9.06 20.84
C VAL A 17 16.34 -8.52 20.48
N LEU A 18 16.79 -7.45 21.12
CA LEU A 18 18.11 -6.85 20.92
C LEU A 18 19.03 -7.08 22.12
N CYS A 19 20.32 -7.25 21.86
CA CYS A 19 21.33 -7.25 22.91
C CYS A 19 21.57 -5.82 23.40
N ASN A 20 21.38 -5.55 24.70
CA ASN A 20 21.53 -4.22 25.28
C ASN A 20 22.98 -3.68 25.36
N ILE A 21 24.00 -4.49 25.04
CA ILE A 21 25.40 -4.03 24.97
C ILE A 21 25.73 -3.50 23.57
N CYS A 22 25.32 -4.22 22.52
CA CYS A 22 25.72 -3.91 21.15
C CYS A 22 24.56 -3.50 20.23
N ALA A 23 23.32 -3.48 20.75
CA ALA A 23 22.08 -3.22 20.03
C ALA A 23 21.81 -4.11 18.81
N HIS A 24 22.55 -5.21 18.64
CA HIS A 24 22.28 -6.17 17.56
C HIS A 24 21.13 -7.11 17.95
N GLN A 25 20.30 -7.44 16.97
CA GLN A 25 19.23 -8.43 17.13
C GLN A 25 19.81 -9.81 17.39
N PHE A 26 19.20 -10.55 18.31
CA PHE A 26 19.59 -11.93 18.56
C PHE A 26 19.24 -12.84 17.38
N ASP A 27 20.07 -13.86 17.16
CA ASP A 27 19.82 -14.91 16.18
C ASP A 27 20.44 -16.24 16.63
N SER A 28 20.21 -17.31 15.88
CA SER A 28 20.70 -18.65 16.22
C SER A 28 22.13 -18.94 15.76
N LEU A 29 22.82 -17.99 15.13
CA LEU A 29 24.06 -18.22 14.39
C LEU A 29 25.22 -17.33 14.87
N HIS A 30 25.07 -16.00 14.80
CA HIS A 30 26.10 -15.01 15.10
C HIS A 30 25.87 -14.30 16.44
N PHE A 31 24.63 -13.90 16.72
CA PHE A 31 24.26 -13.16 17.93
C PHE A 31 23.42 -14.04 18.86
N ILE A 32 23.99 -15.17 19.26
CA ILE A 32 23.29 -16.18 20.06
C ILE A 32 23.00 -15.63 21.46
N PRO A 33 21.73 -15.59 21.91
CA PRO A 33 21.38 -15.08 23.23
C PRO A 33 21.85 -16.05 24.32
N LYS A 34 22.87 -15.67 25.07
CA LYS A 34 23.42 -16.42 26.21
C LYS A 34 22.92 -15.82 27.52
N MET A 35 22.47 -16.68 28.43
CA MET A 35 21.90 -16.26 29.71
C MET A 35 22.89 -16.49 30.85
N LEU A 36 23.10 -15.45 31.66
CA LEU A 36 23.86 -15.53 32.90
C LEU A 36 23.02 -16.18 34.01
N GLU A 37 23.67 -16.62 35.09
CA GLU A 37 22.98 -17.16 36.29
C GLU A 37 21.99 -16.15 36.91
N CYS A 38 22.29 -14.86 36.80
CA CYS A 38 21.38 -13.78 37.23
C CYS A 38 20.14 -13.59 36.33
N GLY A 39 20.02 -14.36 35.23
CA GLY A 39 18.89 -14.32 34.30
C GLY A 39 19.03 -13.31 33.14
N HIS A 40 19.99 -12.38 33.20
CA HIS A 40 20.20 -11.43 32.10
C HIS A 40 20.83 -12.10 30.89
N THR A 41 20.38 -11.67 29.70
CA THR A 41 20.75 -12.28 28.42
C THR A 41 21.57 -11.30 27.56
N PHE A 42 22.67 -11.78 27.00
CA PHE A 42 23.55 -11.01 26.11
C PHE A 42 23.99 -11.88 24.94
N CYS A 43 24.37 -11.28 23.80
CA CYS A 43 24.75 -12.07 22.64
C CYS A 43 26.13 -12.72 22.86
N SER A 44 26.38 -13.86 22.22
CA SER A 44 27.65 -14.60 22.36
C SER A 44 28.89 -13.71 22.17
N PRO A 45 29.01 -12.82 21.15
CA PRO A 45 30.19 -11.96 21.02
C PRO A 45 30.37 -10.95 22.17
N CYS A 46 29.27 -10.46 22.76
CA CYS A 46 29.35 -9.59 23.93
C CYS A 46 29.70 -10.38 25.19
N MET A 47 29.21 -11.62 25.29
CA MET A 47 29.55 -12.51 26.39
C MET A 47 31.06 -12.81 26.42
N THR A 48 31.67 -13.13 25.27
CA THR A 48 33.13 -13.30 25.16
C THR A 48 33.90 -12.11 25.71
N LYS A 49 33.46 -10.90 25.35
CA LYS A 49 34.08 -9.65 25.82
C LYS A 49 33.90 -9.44 27.33
N LEU A 50 32.75 -9.83 27.90
CA LEU A 50 32.51 -9.74 29.34
C LEU A 50 33.46 -10.68 30.11
N PHE A 51 33.54 -11.96 29.72
CA PHE A 51 34.45 -12.91 30.37
C PHE A 51 35.93 -12.52 30.28
N GLN A 52 36.32 -11.75 29.26
CA GLN A 52 37.70 -11.26 29.13
C GLN A 52 38.00 -10.01 29.96
N LYS A 53 37.02 -9.12 30.15
CA LYS A 53 37.27 -7.77 30.69
C LYS A 53 36.63 -7.51 32.04
N ASN A 54 35.42 -8.02 32.28
CA ASN A 54 34.60 -7.71 33.45
C ASN A 54 33.73 -8.92 33.85
N HIS A 55 34.01 -9.54 35.01
CA HIS A 55 33.24 -10.69 35.52
C HIS A 55 31.98 -10.27 36.29
N THR A 56 31.30 -9.20 35.85
CA THR A 56 30.04 -8.76 36.46
C THR A 56 28.99 -8.45 35.40
N CYS A 57 27.73 -8.75 35.71
CA CYS A 57 26.61 -8.48 34.83
C CYS A 57 26.45 -6.96 34.62
N PRO A 58 26.40 -6.45 33.38
CA PRO A 58 26.19 -5.02 33.12
C PRO A 58 24.87 -4.45 33.65
N ASN A 59 23.86 -5.30 33.82
CA ASN A 59 22.50 -4.85 34.20
C ASN A 59 22.32 -4.80 35.72
N CYS A 60 22.77 -5.84 36.44
CA CYS A 60 22.53 -5.98 37.88
C CYS A 60 23.80 -6.08 38.71
N ARG A 61 24.99 -6.06 38.09
CA ARG A 61 26.31 -6.13 38.74
C ARG A 61 26.59 -7.43 39.50
N ALA A 62 25.73 -8.45 39.38
CA ALA A 62 25.99 -9.77 39.92
C ALA A 62 27.28 -10.36 39.32
N GLU A 63 28.07 -11.06 40.13
CA GLU A 63 29.27 -11.76 39.66
C GLU A 63 28.90 -12.84 38.65
N ILE A 64 29.74 -12.97 37.62
CA ILE A 64 29.60 -13.96 36.57
C ILE A 64 30.47 -15.15 36.95
N ASN A 65 29.81 -16.22 37.40
CA ASN A 65 30.45 -17.50 37.67
C ASN A 65 30.30 -18.43 36.46
N GLY A 66 31.27 -19.33 36.27
CA GLY A 66 31.24 -20.36 35.23
C GLY A 66 32.16 -20.13 34.03
N ILE A 67 31.98 -20.94 32.99
CA ILE A 67 32.77 -20.92 31.75
C ILE A 67 31.88 -20.44 30.62
N GLU A 68 32.35 -19.48 29.82
CA GLU A 68 31.59 -18.89 28.70
C GLU A 68 30.87 -19.93 27.83
N GLY A 69 31.58 -20.99 27.43
CA GLY A 69 31.04 -22.05 26.56
C GLY A 69 29.92 -22.89 27.19
N SER A 70 29.81 -22.89 28.52
CA SER A 70 28.78 -23.63 29.27
C SER A 70 27.48 -22.85 29.48
N LEU A 71 27.45 -21.55 29.13
CA LEU A 71 26.27 -20.74 29.34
C LEU A 71 25.09 -21.18 28.47
N PRO A 72 23.91 -21.35 29.07
CA PRO A 72 22.72 -21.79 28.34
C PRO A 72 22.28 -20.74 27.32
N ILE A 73 21.72 -21.22 26.21
CA ILE A 73 21.07 -20.39 25.21
C ILE A 73 19.67 -20.04 25.70
N ASN A 74 19.27 -18.78 25.62
CA ASN A 74 17.91 -18.35 25.91
C ASN A 74 17.01 -18.57 24.68
N TYR A 75 16.44 -19.77 24.56
CA TYR A 75 15.54 -20.13 23.46
C TYR A 75 14.22 -19.33 23.47
N ASN A 76 13.79 -18.80 24.62
CA ASN A 76 12.60 -17.96 24.68
C ASN A 76 12.85 -16.61 24.00
N THR A 77 14.05 -16.04 24.14
CA THR A 77 14.47 -14.86 23.38
C THR A 77 14.48 -15.13 21.88
N LEU A 78 14.99 -16.29 21.44
CA LEU A 78 14.95 -16.67 20.02
C LEU A 78 13.50 -16.77 19.50
N LYS A 79 12.60 -17.42 20.24
CA LYS A 79 11.16 -17.45 19.88
C LYS A 79 10.54 -16.05 19.82
N ALA A 80 10.93 -15.15 20.73
CA ALA A 80 10.47 -13.77 20.71
C ALA A 80 10.98 -13.02 19.47
N VAL A 81 12.22 -13.26 19.03
CA VAL A 81 12.77 -12.74 17.77
C VAL A 81 11.95 -13.23 16.58
N ASP A 82 11.59 -14.51 16.53
CA ASP A 82 10.81 -15.08 15.42
C ASP A 82 9.41 -14.47 15.34
N ILE A 83 8.73 -14.29 16.48
CA ILE A 83 7.43 -13.61 16.56
C ILE A 83 7.56 -12.13 16.16
N TYR A 84 8.64 -11.47 16.56
CA TYR A 84 8.90 -10.08 16.20
C TYR A 84 9.13 -9.93 14.69
N LYS A 85 9.92 -10.83 14.08
CA LYS A 85 10.13 -10.87 12.63
C LYS A 85 8.83 -11.07 11.89
N SER A 86 8.01 -12.07 12.25
CA SER A 86 6.76 -12.33 11.54
C SER A 86 5.81 -11.13 11.56
N LYS A 87 5.71 -10.42 12.70
CA LYS A 87 4.94 -9.18 12.80
C LYS A 87 5.52 -8.05 11.94
N SER A 88 6.83 -7.82 12.02
CA SER A 88 7.49 -6.76 11.25
C SER A 88 7.36 -6.98 9.74
N TRP A 89 7.43 -8.23 9.29
CA TRP A 89 7.19 -8.60 7.89
C TRP A 89 5.75 -8.30 7.46
N LEU A 90 4.74 -8.71 8.27
CA LEU A 90 3.34 -8.42 8.00
C LEU A 90 3.05 -6.91 7.95
N GLU A 91 3.61 -6.13 8.87
CA GLU A 91 3.45 -4.67 8.88
C GLU A 91 4.06 -4.03 7.64
N SER A 92 5.25 -4.48 7.21
CA SER A 92 5.89 -4.00 5.98
C SER A 92 5.04 -4.29 4.74
N GLU A 93 4.49 -5.50 4.63
CA GLU A 93 3.65 -5.92 3.49
C GLU A 93 2.32 -5.15 3.43
N MET A 94 1.72 -4.87 4.59
CA MET A 94 0.54 -4.01 4.69
C MET A 94 0.85 -2.58 4.23
N VAL A 95 1.98 -2.02 4.65
CA VAL A 95 2.41 -0.66 4.27
C VAL A 95 2.64 -0.55 2.76
N THR A 96 3.32 -1.54 2.15
CA THR A 96 3.52 -1.55 0.69
C THR A 96 2.20 -1.63 -0.07
N SER A 97 1.28 -2.48 0.40
CA SER A 97 -0.05 -2.63 -0.20
C SER A 97 -0.86 -1.34 -0.12
N ILE A 98 -0.83 -0.65 1.03
CA ILE A 98 -1.51 0.64 1.23
C ILE A 98 -0.94 1.70 0.28
N GLU A 99 0.39 1.78 0.14
CA GLU A 99 1.01 2.77 -0.73
C GLU A 99 0.68 2.51 -2.21
N ASP A 100 0.62 1.25 -2.64
CA ASP A 100 0.21 0.91 -4.00
C ASP A 100 -1.27 1.20 -4.26
N MET A 101 -2.15 0.93 -3.28
CA MET A 101 -3.55 1.35 -3.36
C MET A 101 -3.67 2.87 -3.48
N LYS A 102 -2.91 3.62 -2.68
CA LYS A 102 -2.89 5.07 -2.71
C LYS A 102 -2.45 5.60 -4.07
N LYS A 103 -1.39 5.04 -4.68
CA LYS A 103 -0.97 5.39 -6.06
C LYS A 103 -2.09 5.15 -7.07
N LYS A 104 -2.78 4.00 -7.00
CA LYS A 104 -3.92 3.69 -7.88
C LYS A 104 -5.06 4.70 -7.70
N CYS A 105 -5.38 5.09 -6.46
CA CYS A 105 -6.39 6.12 -6.17
C CYS A 105 -6.00 7.49 -6.72
N VAL A 106 -4.74 7.91 -6.58
CA VAL A 106 -4.25 9.19 -7.10
C VAL A 106 -4.39 9.24 -8.62
N LYS A 107 -3.89 8.22 -9.33
CA LYS A 107 -3.99 8.13 -10.79
C LYS A 107 -5.44 8.23 -11.28
N ARG A 108 -6.37 7.55 -10.61
CA ARG A 108 -7.80 7.59 -10.93
C ARG A 108 -8.42 8.95 -10.68
N LYS A 109 -8.05 9.61 -9.57
CA LYS A 109 -8.50 10.98 -9.27
C LYS A 109 -8.10 11.94 -10.38
N GLU A 110 -6.88 11.82 -10.92
CA GLU A 110 -6.41 12.65 -12.04
C GLU A 110 -7.24 12.42 -13.31
N ILE A 111 -7.49 11.15 -13.66
CA ILE A 111 -8.33 10.79 -14.81
C ILE A 111 -9.75 11.36 -14.64
N LEU A 112 -10.37 11.16 -13.47
CA LEU A 112 -11.70 11.69 -13.18
C LEU A 112 -11.73 13.22 -13.18
N SER A 113 -10.66 13.87 -12.72
CA SER A 113 -10.55 15.33 -12.76
C SER A 113 -10.49 15.85 -14.20
N LYS A 114 -9.73 15.19 -15.09
CA LYS A 114 -9.64 15.54 -16.50
C LYS A 114 -10.98 15.33 -17.21
N SER A 115 -11.61 14.18 -16.96
CA SER A 115 -12.96 13.89 -17.47
C SER A 115 -13.99 14.93 -17.00
N LYS A 116 -13.97 15.29 -15.71
CA LYS A 116 -14.81 16.36 -15.16
C LYS A 116 -14.61 17.68 -15.91
N SER A 117 -13.37 18.10 -16.19
CA SER A 117 -13.12 19.34 -16.95
C SER A 117 -13.66 19.26 -18.38
N SER A 118 -13.43 18.14 -19.09
CA SER A 118 -13.95 17.95 -20.45
C SER A 118 -15.48 17.99 -20.49
N ILE A 119 -16.14 17.28 -19.56
CA ILE A 119 -17.60 17.29 -19.42
C ILE A 119 -18.11 18.71 -19.14
N THR A 120 -17.44 19.46 -18.26
CA THR A 120 -17.81 20.84 -17.93
C THR A 120 -17.77 21.73 -19.17
N SER A 121 -16.68 21.68 -19.94
CA SER A 121 -16.57 22.43 -21.20
C SER A 121 -17.65 22.04 -22.21
N SER A 122 -17.97 20.73 -22.33
CA SER A 122 -19.04 20.27 -23.21
C SER A 122 -20.41 20.77 -22.76
N LEU A 123 -20.69 20.78 -21.45
CA LEU A 123 -21.94 21.33 -20.91
C LEU A 123 -22.09 22.82 -21.25
N GLU A 124 -21.02 23.61 -21.11
CA GLU A 124 -21.05 25.04 -21.47
C GLU A 124 -21.34 25.28 -22.97
N VAL A 125 -20.88 24.39 -23.86
CA VAL A 125 -21.21 24.46 -25.29
C VAL A 125 -22.67 24.11 -25.53
N LEU A 126 -23.18 23.08 -24.86
CA LEU A 126 -24.59 22.68 -24.97
C LEU A 126 -25.53 23.77 -24.46
N ASP A 127 -25.20 24.41 -23.35
CA ASP A 127 -25.97 25.54 -22.80
C ASP A 127 -26.05 26.70 -23.81
N LYS A 128 -24.94 27.06 -24.46
CA LYS A 128 -24.91 28.07 -25.54
C LYS A 128 -25.72 27.66 -26.76
N CYS A 129 -25.71 26.38 -27.13
CA CYS A 129 -26.54 25.88 -28.23
C CYS A 129 -28.03 26.00 -27.90
N LEU A 130 -28.41 25.70 -26.65
CA LEU A 130 -29.79 25.85 -26.17
C LEU A 130 -30.22 27.31 -26.21
N GLU A 131 -29.41 28.25 -25.72
CA GLU A 131 -29.69 29.69 -25.80
C GLU A 131 -29.95 30.15 -27.25
N LYS A 132 -29.07 29.76 -28.20
CA LYS A 132 -29.24 30.08 -29.64
C LYS A 132 -30.54 29.51 -30.22
N LEU A 133 -30.93 28.30 -29.80
CA LEU A 133 -32.17 27.66 -30.26
C LEU A 133 -33.41 28.33 -29.64
N GLU A 134 -33.34 28.74 -28.37
CA GLU A 134 -34.41 29.47 -27.70
C GLU A 134 -34.66 30.83 -28.36
N GLU A 135 -33.61 31.58 -28.71
CA GLU A 135 -33.72 32.84 -29.47
C GLU A 135 -34.50 32.69 -30.79
N LEU A 136 -34.35 31.54 -31.47
CA LEU A 136 -35.08 31.23 -32.71
C LEU A 136 -36.57 30.97 -32.45
N THR A 137 -36.94 30.42 -31.30
CA THR A 137 -38.34 30.11 -30.96
C THR A 137 -39.15 31.32 -30.50
N VAL A 138 -38.51 32.36 -29.97
CA VAL A 138 -39.17 33.61 -29.54
C VAL A 138 -39.47 34.56 -30.71
N SER A 139 -38.79 34.36 -31.84
CA SER A 139 -38.88 35.20 -33.05
C SER A 139 -40.05 34.80 -33.98
N GLU A 140 -41.30 34.99 -33.57
CA GLU A 140 -42.50 34.74 -34.42
C GLU A 140 -42.71 35.74 -35.59
N ARG A 141 -41.75 36.62 -35.90
CA ARG A 141 -41.86 37.58 -37.02
C ARG A 141 -40.87 37.26 -38.13
N ARG A 142 -41.42 36.86 -39.29
CA ARG A 142 -40.76 36.71 -40.62
C ARG A 142 -39.25 36.46 -40.51
N VAL A 143 -38.89 35.31 -39.94
CA VAL A 143 -37.49 34.93 -39.76
C VAL A 143 -36.88 34.73 -41.14
N ASP A 144 -35.80 35.46 -41.43
CA ASP A 144 -35.02 35.27 -42.64
C ASP A 144 -34.49 33.83 -42.65
N ALA A 145 -35.00 33.02 -43.57
CA ALA A 145 -34.63 31.61 -43.70
C ALA A 145 -33.12 31.40 -43.88
N VAL A 146 -32.40 32.41 -44.39
CA VAL A 146 -30.94 32.40 -44.51
C VAL A 146 -30.27 32.50 -43.13
N ASN A 147 -30.80 33.35 -42.24
CA ASN A 147 -30.26 33.52 -40.88
C ASN A 147 -30.50 32.28 -40.01
N VAL A 148 -31.67 31.64 -40.13
CA VAL A 148 -31.98 30.38 -39.43
C VAL A 148 -31.02 29.27 -39.83
N LYS A 149 -30.78 29.09 -41.14
CA LYS A 149 -29.84 28.08 -41.64
C LYS A 149 -28.43 28.29 -41.11
N LYS A 150 -27.99 29.55 -41.00
CA LYS A 150 -26.67 29.89 -40.46
C LYS A 150 -26.57 29.48 -38.98
N ILE A 151 -27.55 29.84 -38.17
CA ILE A 151 -27.57 29.50 -36.73
C ILE A 151 -27.60 27.98 -36.53
N LEU A 152 -28.42 27.25 -37.30
CA LEU A 152 -28.48 25.78 -37.23
C LEU A 152 -27.14 25.13 -37.60
N HIS A 153 -26.47 25.62 -38.65
CA HIS A 153 -25.15 25.12 -39.03
C HIS A 153 -24.10 25.40 -37.94
N GLU A 154 -24.14 26.56 -37.27
CA GLU A 154 -23.26 26.85 -36.14
C GLU A 154 -23.51 25.91 -34.95
N VAL A 155 -24.79 25.64 -34.63
CA VAL A 155 -25.17 24.70 -33.56
C VAL A 155 -24.70 23.28 -33.88
N GLU A 156 -24.86 22.81 -35.12
CA GLU A 156 -24.39 21.48 -35.54
C GLU A 156 -22.86 21.35 -35.41
N GLU A 157 -22.11 22.37 -35.83
CA GLU A 157 -20.66 22.39 -35.70
C GLU A 157 -20.19 22.41 -34.25
N ASP A 158 -20.83 23.19 -33.39
CA ASP A 158 -20.49 23.26 -31.98
C ASP A 158 -20.85 21.97 -31.23
N PHE A 159 -22.00 21.35 -31.56
CA PHE A 159 -22.39 20.04 -31.02
C PHE A 159 -21.42 18.92 -31.45
N ARG A 160 -20.90 18.98 -32.67
CA ARG A 160 -19.91 17.99 -33.14
C ARG A 160 -18.65 18.01 -32.29
N LYS A 161 -18.20 19.19 -31.84
CA LYS A 161 -16.98 19.36 -31.04
C LYS A 161 -17.08 18.72 -29.65
N THR A 162 -18.27 18.62 -29.06
CA THR A 162 -18.46 18.02 -27.73
C THR A 162 -18.35 16.49 -27.73
N MET A 163 -18.50 15.84 -28.89
CA MET A 163 -18.43 14.38 -29.04
C MET A 163 -17.01 13.84 -29.25
N VAL A 164 -16.08 14.68 -29.72
CA VAL A 164 -14.70 14.27 -30.08
C VAL A 164 -13.78 14.13 -28.84
N ASP A 165 -14.10 14.82 -27.74
CA ASP A 165 -13.29 14.86 -26.51
C ASP A 165 -13.73 13.88 -25.41
N MET A 166 -14.72 13.01 -25.68
CA MET A 166 -15.21 12.10 -24.65
C MET A 166 -14.27 10.90 -24.51
N PHE A 167 -13.38 10.97 -23.51
CA PHE A 167 -12.45 9.92 -23.07
C PHE A 167 -13.18 8.68 -22.51
N TYR A 168 -14.05 8.06 -23.31
CA TYR A 168 -14.89 6.93 -22.90
C TYR A 168 -14.07 5.76 -22.37
N ASP A 169 -12.90 5.52 -22.95
CA ASP A 169 -11.98 4.44 -22.54
C ASP A 169 -11.30 4.72 -21.19
N ASP A 170 -10.89 5.96 -20.93
CA ASP A 170 -10.26 6.33 -19.66
C ASP A 170 -11.27 6.22 -18.50
N ILE A 171 -12.51 6.65 -18.71
CA ILE A 171 -13.58 6.55 -17.70
C ILE A 171 -13.95 5.09 -17.46
N LYS A 172 -14.08 4.28 -18.52
CA LYS A 172 -14.36 2.83 -18.40
C LYS A 172 -13.32 2.13 -17.52
N SER A 173 -12.04 2.51 -17.65
CA SER A 173 -10.96 1.97 -16.81
C SER A 173 -11.11 2.33 -15.31
N THR A 174 -11.81 3.41 -14.96
CA THR A 174 -12.03 3.82 -13.57
C THR A 174 -13.17 3.07 -12.88
N VAL A 175 -14.15 2.57 -13.64
CA VAL A 175 -15.33 1.87 -13.10
C VAL A 175 -15.04 0.40 -12.75
N SER A 176 -13.95 -0.17 -13.28
CA SER A 176 -13.56 -1.57 -13.08
C SER A 176 -12.97 -1.92 -11.71
N ILE A 177 -13.24 -1.16 -10.63
CA ILE A 177 -13.04 -1.72 -9.28
C ILE A 177 -14.37 -2.28 -8.81
N LEU A 178 -14.53 -3.59 -8.90
CA LEU A 178 -15.55 -4.27 -8.12
C LEU A 178 -14.93 -4.58 -6.75
N LEU A 179 -15.71 -4.45 -5.68
CA LEU A 179 -15.29 -4.87 -4.34
C LEU A 179 -14.91 -6.36 -4.28
N SER A 180 -15.27 -7.16 -5.30
CA SER A 180 -14.81 -8.54 -5.49
C SER A 180 -13.31 -8.67 -5.78
N ASP A 181 -12.64 -7.60 -6.20
CA ASP A 181 -11.18 -7.55 -6.33
C ASP A 181 -10.46 -7.46 -4.97
N PHE A 182 -11.21 -7.44 -3.85
CA PHE A 182 -10.72 -7.29 -2.48
C PHE A 182 -11.27 -8.36 -1.53
N LYS A 183 -11.16 -9.64 -1.89
CA LYS A 183 -11.84 -10.69 -1.11
C LYS A 183 -11.20 -11.02 0.24
N ASP A 184 -9.87 -11.09 0.35
CA ASP A 184 -9.07 -11.09 1.60
C ASP A 184 -7.60 -11.39 1.27
N SER A 185 -6.70 -11.27 2.26
CA SER A 185 -5.26 -11.55 2.10
C SER A 185 -4.93 -13.01 1.75
N LYS A 186 -5.90 -13.93 1.89
CA LYS A 186 -5.70 -15.35 1.63
C LYS A 186 -5.98 -15.72 0.17
N GLY A 187 -6.91 -15.01 -0.48
CA GLY A 187 -7.20 -15.18 -1.91
C GLY A 187 -6.02 -14.87 -2.85
N TYR A 188 -5.05 -14.04 -2.42
CA TYR A 188 -3.89 -13.65 -3.23
C TYR A 188 -2.91 -14.80 -3.55
N LEU A 189 -2.78 -15.81 -2.67
CA LEU A 189 -1.78 -16.88 -2.82
C LEU A 189 -2.33 -18.16 -3.48
N GLU A 190 -3.65 -18.29 -3.62
CA GLU A 190 -4.27 -19.50 -4.20
C GLU A 190 -4.48 -19.40 -5.72
N GLU A 191 -4.47 -18.19 -6.32
CA GLU A 191 -4.62 -18.02 -7.77
C GLU A 191 -3.34 -18.34 -8.60
N GLU A 192 -2.13 -18.27 -8.02
CA GLU A 192 -0.90 -18.65 -8.76
C GLU A 192 -0.68 -20.17 -8.91
N ASN A 193 -1.52 -21.03 -8.30
CA ASN A 193 -1.42 -22.48 -8.45
C ASN A 193 -2.42 -23.09 -9.45
N PHE A 194 -3.25 -22.29 -10.13
CA PHE A 194 -4.16 -22.81 -11.16
C PHE A 194 -3.71 -22.53 -12.60
N ASP A 195 -2.70 -21.67 -12.82
CA ASP A 195 -2.29 -21.28 -14.18
C ASP A 195 -1.02 -21.98 -14.71
N SER A 196 -0.60 -23.09 -14.07
CA SER A 196 0.55 -23.89 -14.51
C SER A 196 0.19 -25.28 -15.08
N THR A 197 -1.09 -25.59 -15.34
CA THR A 197 -1.46 -26.88 -15.98
C THR A 197 -2.48 -26.83 -17.12
N SER A 198 -2.76 -25.69 -17.75
CA SER A 198 -3.60 -25.68 -18.96
C SER A 198 -3.00 -24.90 -20.13
N SER A 199 -1.84 -25.38 -20.59
CA SER A 199 -1.42 -25.22 -21.99
C SER A 199 -0.96 -26.56 -22.54
N ILE A 200 -1.87 -27.54 -22.64
CA ILE A 200 -1.82 -28.59 -23.66
C ILE A 200 -3.26 -28.87 -24.07
N TYR A 201 -3.66 -28.33 -25.22
CA TYR A 201 -4.36 -29.01 -26.33
C TYR A 201 -4.99 -27.96 -27.26
N THR A 202 -4.16 -27.49 -28.19
CA THR A 202 -4.59 -26.96 -29.48
C THR A 202 -5.29 -28.07 -30.28
N LEU A 203 -6.45 -27.73 -30.85
CA LEU A 203 -7.10 -28.26 -32.07
C LEU A 203 -6.87 -29.73 -32.46
N ILE A 204 -7.96 -30.50 -32.64
CA ILE A 204 -8.30 -31.26 -33.86
C ILE A 204 -9.68 -31.94 -33.68
N TYR A 205 -10.52 -31.73 -34.71
CA TYR A 205 -11.93 -32.10 -34.98
C TYR A 205 -13.03 -31.27 -34.30
#